data_AF-A0A4W5L860-F1
#
_entry.id   AF-A0A4W5L860-F1
#
_cell.length_a   1.000
_cell.length_b   1.000
_cell.length_c   1.000
_cell.angle_alpha   90.00
_cell.angle_beta   90.00
_cell.angle_gamma   90.00
#
_symmetry.space_group_name_H-M   'P 1'
#
loop_
_entity.id
_entity.type
_entity.pdbx_description
1 polymer ?
#
loop_
_entity_poly.entity_id
_entity_poly.type
_entity_poly.pdbx_seq_one_letter_code
_entity_poly.pdbx_strand_id
1 'polypeptide(L)'
;MAVDGGDSRDWDGRWNHVKKFLERPGPFTHPDFEPSTEALSDFHHIHGSSFSGLAFVGRPKADVAADFVNSRVPGCQVVPHFNKIQDFDESFYRRKCRLCVVKRIIPAVASTNAVIAAACSTEVFKIVSNTYIPLNNYLVFNIVDGLYTYTFEENCSACSQVPQDLQFPPSAKLQEVLEYLTENASLQMKSPSITATLEGKHKTLYLQTVASIEERTRPNLCKTLKELGLSDGQELAVADVTTPHCPLQAETHLLKG
;
A
#
# COMPACT_ATOMS: atom_id res chain seq x y z
N MET A 1 -43.37 -29.49 1.33
CA MET A 1 -42.86 -28.57 0.30
C MET A 1 -42.13 -27.47 1.04
N ALA A 2 -40.79 -27.56 1.08
CA ALA A 2 -39.97 -26.51 1.66
C ALA A 2 -40.00 -25.32 0.70
N VAL A 3 -40.45 -24.18 1.18
CA VAL A 3 -40.37 -22.91 0.46
C VAL A 3 -38.91 -22.50 0.53
N ASP A 4 -38.19 -22.58 -0.58
CA ASP A 4 -36.86 -21.99 -0.73
C ASP A 4 -36.96 -20.51 -0.38
N GLY A 5 -36.40 -20.14 0.76
CA GLY A 5 -36.27 -18.75 1.18
C GLY A 5 -35.16 -18.08 0.38
N GLY A 6 -35.41 -17.81 -0.90
CA GLY A 6 -34.53 -16.98 -1.72
C GLY A 6 -34.37 -15.61 -1.09
N ASP A 7 -33.12 -15.18 -0.90
CA ASP A 7 -32.81 -13.84 -0.40
C ASP A 7 -33.47 -12.81 -1.33
N SER A 8 -34.54 -12.17 -0.86
CA SER A 8 -35.42 -11.23 -1.59
C SER A 8 -34.72 -10.04 -2.28
N ARG A 9 -33.40 -9.98 -2.20
CA ARG A 9 -32.51 -8.92 -2.66
C ARG A 9 -31.81 -9.26 -3.97
N ASP A 10 -31.81 -10.52 -4.41
CA ASP A 10 -31.22 -10.92 -5.70
C ASP A 10 -32.33 -11.19 -6.72
N TRP A 11 -32.39 -10.38 -7.78
CA TRP A 11 -33.41 -10.48 -8.83
C TRP A 11 -32.84 -11.17 -10.06
N ASP A 12 -33.72 -11.77 -10.87
CA ASP A 12 -33.29 -12.50 -12.05
C ASP A 12 -32.49 -11.60 -13.01
N GLY A 13 -31.37 -12.15 -13.49
CA GLY A 13 -30.44 -11.47 -14.37
C GLY A 13 -29.56 -10.39 -13.75
N ARG A 14 -29.64 -10.14 -12.44
CA ARG A 14 -28.83 -9.12 -11.73
C ARG A 14 -27.33 -9.24 -12.01
N TRP A 15 -26.81 -10.46 -12.02
CA TRP A 15 -25.37 -10.76 -12.17
C TRP A 15 -24.95 -11.16 -13.58
N ASN A 16 -25.81 -11.00 -14.59
CA ASN A 16 -25.56 -11.47 -15.96
C ASN A 16 -24.25 -10.97 -16.57
N HIS A 17 -23.84 -9.74 -16.26
CA HIS A 17 -22.58 -9.19 -16.77
C HIS A 17 -21.36 -9.84 -16.12
N VAL A 18 -21.43 -10.13 -14.81
CA VAL A 18 -20.33 -10.75 -14.06
C VAL A 18 -20.19 -12.23 -14.43
N LYS A 19 -21.32 -12.94 -14.52
CA LYS A 19 -21.38 -14.36 -14.90
C LYS A 19 -20.67 -14.66 -16.22
N LYS A 20 -20.76 -13.75 -17.20
CA LYS A 20 -20.07 -13.91 -18.50
C LYS A 20 -18.56 -14.05 -18.37
N PHE A 21 -17.94 -13.50 -17.32
CA PHE A 21 -16.51 -13.61 -17.06
C PHE A 21 -16.17 -14.81 -16.17
N LEU A 22 -17.03 -15.15 -15.20
CA LEU A 22 -16.78 -16.23 -14.24
C LEU A 22 -17.12 -17.63 -14.79
N GLU A 23 -18.09 -17.73 -15.69
CA GLU A 23 -18.62 -19.01 -16.15
C GLU A 23 -18.04 -19.45 -17.51
N ARG A 24 -17.24 -18.59 -18.16
CA ARG A 24 -16.76 -18.83 -19.53
C ARG A 24 -15.26 -18.56 -19.63
N PRO A 25 -14.46 -19.54 -20.11
CA PRO A 25 -13.06 -19.29 -20.38
C PRO A 25 -12.88 -18.48 -21.68
N GLY A 26 -11.70 -17.89 -21.85
CA GLY A 26 -11.34 -17.13 -23.03
C GLY A 26 -9.83 -17.19 -23.30
N PRO A 27 -9.36 -16.76 -24.47
CA PRO A 27 -7.95 -16.85 -24.87
C PRO A 27 -7.00 -15.99 -24.02
N PHE A 28 -7.52 -15.10 -23.17
CA PHE A 28 -6.75 -14.17 -22.34
C PHE A 28 -6.97 -14.40 -20.84
N THR A 29 -7.58 -15.53 -20.45
CA THR A 29 -7.79 -15.85 -19.03
C THR A 29 -6.47 -16.14 -18.34
N HIS A 30 -6.42 -15.92 -17.02
CA HIS A 30 -5.26 -16.33 -16.23
C HIS A 30 -5.05 -17.85 -16.35
N PRO A 31 -3.81 -18.36 -16.32
CA PRO A 31 -3.54 -19.80 -16.36
C PRO A 31 -4.26 -20.60 -15.26
N ASP A 32 -4.42 -19.99 -14.08
CA ASP A 32 -5.09 -20.60 -12.92
C ASP A 32 -6.61 -20.35 -12.88
N PHE A 33 -7.20 -19.87 -13.99
CA PHE A 33 -8.64 -19.62 -14.04
C PHE A 33 -9.42 -20.90 -14.31
N GLU A 34 -10.38 -21.20 -13.42
CA GLU A 34 -11.37 -22.27 -13.63
C GLU A 34 -12.78 -21.67 -13.72
N PRO A 35 -13.51 -21.90 -14.84
CA PRO A 35 -14.87 -21.40 -14.97
C PRO A 35 -15.80 -22.13 -14.00
N SER A 36 -16.56 -21.37 -13.20
CA SER A 36 -17.45 -21.92 -12.17
C SER A 36 -18.73 -21.11 -12.03
N THR A 37 -19.86 -21.82 -11.89
CA THR A 37 -21.15 -21.21 -11.54
C THR A 37 -21.27 -20.88 -10.06
N GLU A 38 -20.37 -21.43 -9.23
CA GLU A 38 -20.32 -21.23 -7.77
C GLU A 38 -19.39 -20.07 -7.37
N ALA A 39 -18.47 -19.65 -8.25
CA ALA A 39 -17.54 -18.53 -7.98
C ALA A 39 -18.26 -17.21 -7.62
N LEU A 40 -19.51 -17.02 -8.05
CA LEU A 40 -20.32 -15.87 -7.65
C LEU A 40 -20.71 -15.93 -6.17
N SER A 41 -20.96 -17.13 -5.63
CA SER A 41 -21.38 -17.34 -4.23
C SER A 41 -20.28 -17.02 -3.22
N ASP A 42 -19.01 -17.11 -3.63
CA ASP A 42 -17.85 -16.72 -2.81
C ASP A 42 -17.80 -15.21 -2.57
N PHE A 43 -18.31 -14.38 -3.49
CA PHE A 43 -18.41 -12.93 -3.30
C PHE A 43 -19.43 -12.55 -2.21
N HIS A 44 -20.41 -13.40 -1.92
CA HIS A 44 -21.43 -13.13 -0.90
C HIS A 44 -20.95 -13.36 0.55
N HIS A 45 -19.86 -14.11 0.75
CA HIS A 45 -19.40 -14.54 2.08
C HIS A 45 -18.41 -13.58 2.77
N ILE A 46 -18.15 -12.39 2.21
CA ILE A 46 -17.26 -11.39 2.84
C ILE A 46 -18.04 -10.61 3.92
N HIS A 47 -18.32 -11.25 5.06
CA HIS A 47 -19.16 -10.69 6.12
C HIS A 47 -18.45 -9.68 7.03
N GLY A 48 -19.21 -8.66 7.44
CA GLY A 48 -18.89 -7.76 8.57
C GLY A 48 -20.14 -7.05 9.08
N SER A 49 -20.52 -7.32 10.32
CA SER A 49 -21.77 -6.91 10.99
C SER A 49 -22.05 -5.38 10.99
N SER A 50 -23.33 -4.99 10.93
CA SER A 50 -23.81 -3.61 10.73
C SER A 50 -24.80 -3.14 11.82
N PHE A 51 -24.88 -1.83 12.05
CA PHE A 51 -25.90 -1.11 12.85
C PHE A 51 -26.20 0.25 12.19
N SER A 52 -27.47 0.71 12.20
CA SER A 52 -27.98 1.82 11.36
C SER A 52 -28.49 3.06 12.13
N GLY A 53 -28.38 4.25 11.52
CA GLY A 53 -29.06 5.49 11.96
C GLY A 53 -28.68 6.76 11.16
N LEU A 54 -29.69 7.54 10.71
CA LEU A 54 -29.60 8.72 9.82
C LEU A 54 -29.29 10.07 10.51
N ALA A 55 -28.36 10.86 9.94
CA ALA A 55 -28.28 12.33 9.91
C ALA A 55 -27.06 12.78 9.06
N PHE A 56 -27.14 13.72 8.11
CA PHE A 56 -26.10 13.85 7.05
C PHE A 56 -24.99 14.91 7.25
N VAL A 57 -25.07 15.80 8.24
CA VAL A 57 -24.05 16.87 8.44
C VAL A 57 -23.31 16.65 9.75
N GLY A 58 -21.97 16.56 9.68
CA GLY A 58 -21.09 16.35 10.84
C GLY A 58 -20.70 14.89 11.14
N ARG A 59 -21.28 13.91 10.42
CA ARG A 59 -20.89 12.50 10.56
C ARG A 59 -19.56 12.17 9.87
N PRO A 60 -18.85 11.13 10.34
CA PRO A 60 -17.68 10.59 9.64
C PRO A 60 -17.97 10.23 8.19
N LYS A 61 -17.04 10.57 7.29
CA LYS A 61 -17.17 10.29 5.84
C LYS A 61 -17.28 8.79 5.55
N ALA A 62 -16.61 7.95 6.34
CA ALA A 62 -16.65 6.50 6.19
C ALA A 62 -18.08 5.97 6.40
N ASP A 63 -18.73 6.39 7.47
CA ASP A 63 -20.09 5.96 7.82
C ASP A 63 -21.11 6.41 6.76
N VAL A 64 -21.03 7.68 6.34
CA VAL A 64 -21.94 8.22 5.32
C VAL A 64 -21.76 7.49 3.99
N ALA A 65 -20.52 7.15 3.61
CA ALA A 65 -20.26 6.40 2.39
C ALA A 65 -20.80 4.96 2.48
N ALA A 66 -20.58 4.27 3.60
CA ALA A 66 -21.08 2.91 3.81
C ALA A 66 -22.61 2.87 3.79
N ASP A 67 -23.27 3.78 4.51
CA ASP A 67 -24.73 3.89 4.54
C ASP A 67 -25.31 4.14 3.13
N PHE A 68 -24.67 5.03 2.35
CA PHE A 68 -25.10 5.31 0.99
C PHE A 68 -24.98 4.08 0.08
N VAL A 69 -23.87 3.35 0.13
CA VAL A 69 -23.67 2.15 -0.70
C VAL A 69 -24.62 1.03 -0.28
N ASN A 70 -24.74 0.75 1.02
CA ASN A 70 -25.60 -0.31 1.56
C ASN A 70 -27.08 -0.06 1.27
N SER A 71 -27.52 1.20 1.25
CA SER A 71 -28.89 1.57 0.87
C SER A 71 -29.12 1.52 -0.64
N ARG A 72 -28.10 1.84 -1.44
CA ARG A 72 -28.22 1.93 -2.90
C ARG A 72 -28.03 0.60 -3.62
N VAL A 73 -27.21 -0.30 -3.09
CA VAL A 73 -26.86 -1.60 -3.71
C VAL A 73 -27.37 -2.73 -2.81
N PRO A 74 -28.50 -3.38 -3.15
CA PRO A 74 -29.09 -4.42 -2.30
C PRO A 74 -28.12 -5.59 -2.07
N GLY A 75 -27.99 -6.08 -0.84
CA GLY A 75 -27.06 -7.18 -0.54
C GLY A 75 -25.57 -6.78 -0.44
N CYS A 76 -25.23 -5.50 -0.63
CA CYS A 76 -23.91 -4.99 -0.28
C CYS A 76 -23.79 -4.83 1.24
N GLN A 77 -22.61 -5.15 1.80
CA GLN A 77 -22.31 -5.03 3.23
C GLN A 77 -20.97 -4.31 3.43
N VAL A 78 -20.98 -2.99 3.21
CA VAL A 78 -19.84 -2.11 3.49
C VAL A 78 -19.77 -1.84 4.99
N VAL A 79 -18.62 -2.13 5.60
CA VAL A 79 -18.30 -1.80 7.00
C VAL A 79 -17.43 -0.54 7.04
N PRO A 80 -17.88 0.56 7.68
CA PRO A 80 -17.07 1.75 7.79
C PRO A 80 -16.01 1.64 8.88
N HIS A 81 -14.85 2.26 8.65
CA HIS A 81 -13.80 2.42 9.64
C HIS A 81 -13.42 3.90 9.72
N PHE A 82 -13.78 4.58 10.81
CA PHE A 82 -13.42 5.98 11.07
C PHE A 82 -12.13 6.08 11.90
N ASN A 83 -11.04 5.57 11.33
CA ASN A 83 -9.72 5.55 11.94
C ASN A 83 -8.67 6.00 10.93
N LYS A 84 -7.49 6.38 11.41
CA LYS A 84 -6.34 6.58 10.54
C LYS A 84 -5.79 5.20 10.16
N ILE A 85 -5.20 5.09 8.97
CA ILE A 85 -4.59 3.83 8.53
C ILE A 85 -3.47 3.35 9.48
N GLN A 86 -2.81 4.29 10.17
CA GLN A 86 -1.76 3.98 11.15
C GLN A 86 -2.30 3.38 12.46
N ASP A 87 -3.62 3.44 12.70
CA ASP A 87 -4.23 2.91 13.92
C ASP A 87 -4.43 1.38 13.84
N PHE A 88 -4.24 0.78 12.66
CA PHE A 88 -4.42 -0.65 12.42
C PHE A 88 -3.08 -1.38 12.29
N ASP A 89 -3.04 -2.62 12.80
CA ASP A 89 -1.88 -3.49 12.74
C ASP A 89 -1.91 -4.45 11.54
N GLU A 90 -0.85 -5.24 11.37
CA GLU A 90 -0.75 -6.20 10.27
C GLU A 90 -1.90 -7.22 10.26
N SER A 91 -2.42 -7.59 11.44
CA SER A 91 -3.51 -8.56 11.58
C SER A 91 -4.82 -8.07 10.95
N PHE A 92 -5.05 -6.76 10.98
CA PHE A 92 -6.17 -6.11 10.29
C PHE A 92 -5.98 -6.15 8.78
N TYR A 93 -4.81 -5.77 8.29
CA TYR A 93 -4.51 -5.70 6.85
C TYR A 93 -4.38 -7.08 6.18
N ARG A 94 -3.94 -8.11 6.91
CA ARG A 94 -3.83 -9.48 6.37
C ARG A 94 -5.18 -10.08 5.97
N ARG A 95 -6.28 -9.59 6.56
CA ARG A 95 -7.65 -10.09 6.31
C ARG A 95 -8.40 -9.34 5.19
N LYS A 96 -7.87 -8.25 4.64
CA LYS A 96 -8.61 -7.36 3.71
C LYS A 96 -7.73 -6.93 2.53
N CYS A 97 -8.30 -6.91 1.32
CA CYS A 97 -7.61 -6.44 0.12
C CYS A 97 -7.32 -4.93 0.21
N ARG A 98 -6.11 -4.51 -0.17
CA ARG A 98 -5.56 -3.16 0.06
C ARG A 98 -6.11 -2.16 -0.97
N LEU A 99 -7.05 -1.31 -0.56
CA LEU A 99 -7.34 -0.04 -1.24
C LEU A 99 -7.40 1.07 -0.17
N CYS A 100 -6.52 2.06 -0.28
CA CYS A 100 -6.46 3.21 0.64
C CYS A 100 -6.57 4.52 -0.16
N VAL A 101 -7.31 5.50 0.37
CA VAL A 101 -7.40 6.85 -0.21
C VAL A 101 -6.82 7.85 0.78
N VAL A 102 -5.69 8.49 0.42
CA VAL A 102 -5.06 9.55 1.22
C VAL A 102 -5.56 10.91 0.71
N LYS A 103 -5.99 11.80 1.62
CA LYS A 103 -6.43 13.16 1.27
C LYS A 103 -5.33 14.20 1.55
N ARG A 104 -4.81 14.80 0.48
CA ARG A 104 -4.34 16.19 0.45
C ARG A 104 -5.20 16.93 -0.57
N ILE A 105 -5.50 18.20 -0.35
CA ILE A 105 -6.34 18.97 -1.28
C ILE A 105 -5.55 19.17 -2.58
N ILE A 106 -5.86 18.34 -3.56
CA ILE A 106 -5.40 18.43 -4.95
C ILE A 106 -6.68 18.75 -5.76
N PRO A 107 -6.63 19.65 -6.76
CA PRO A 107 -7.77 19.89 -7.63
C PRO A 107 -8.32 18.56 -8.17
N ALA A 108 -9.60 18.30 -7.95
CA ALA A 108 -10.21 17.02 -8.25
C ALA A 108 -11.48 17.21 -9.08
N VAL A 109 -11.52 16.59 -10.24
CA VAL A 109 -12.70 16.52 -11.11
C VAL A 109 -13.26 15.09 -11.05
N ALA A 110 -14.58 14.96 -11.05
CA ALA A 110 -15.25 13.67 -10.91
C ALA A 110 -14.83 12.65 -11.99
N SER A 111 -14.55 13.11 -13.21
CA SER A 111 -14.13 12.27 -14.34
C SER A 111 -12.82 11.53 -14.09
N THR A 112 -11.77 12.22 -13.62
CA THR A 112 -10.47 11.59 -13.33
C THR A 112 -10.59 10.55 -12.22
N ASN A 113 -11.34 10.86 -11.15
CA ASN A 113 -11.59 9.91 -10.06
C ASN A 113 -12.38 8.69 -10.54
N ALA A 114 -13.36 8.88 -11.43
CA ALA A 114 -14.15 7.78 -11.97
C ALA A 114 -13.30 6.84 -12.83
N VAL A 115 -12.42 7.38 -13.69
CA VAL A 115 -11.52 6.56 -14.54
C VAL A 115 -10.55 5.74 -13.68
N ILE A 116 -9.89 6.38 -12.71
CA ILE A 116 -8.94 5.68 -11.83
C ILE A 116 -9.66 4.65 -10.95
N ALA A 117 -10.82 5.00 -10.37
CA ALA A 117 -11.60 4.06 -9.56
C ALA A 117 -12.09 2.85 -10.39
N ALA A 118 -12.47 3.06 -11.65
CA ALA A 118 -12.84 1.99 -12.57
C ALA A 118 -11.66 1.06 -12.88
N ALA A 119 -10.47 1.62 -13.13
CA ALA A 119 -9.25 0.85 -13.33
C ALA A 119 -8.93 0.00 -12.08
N CYS A 120 -8.89 0.61 -10.89
CA CYS A 120 -8.64 -0.12 -9.64
C CYS A 120 -9.68 -1.21 -9.36
N SER A 121 -10.96 -0.93 -9.56
CA SER A 121 -12.05 -1.91 -9.34
C SER A 121 -11.95 -3.09 -10.31
N THR A 122 -11.50 -2.83 -11.54
CA THR A 122 -11.26 -3.87 -12.55
C THR A 122 -10.10 -4.78 -12.13
N GLU A 123 -8.99 -4.22 -11.67
CA GLU A 123 -7.84 -5.01 -11.20
C GLU A 123 -8.17 -5.83 -9.96
N VAL A 124 -8.95 -5.28 -9.03
CA VAL A 124 -9.46 -6.04 -7.87
C VAL A 124 -10.31 -7.22 -8.34
N PHE A 125 -11.19 -7.02 -9.32
CA PHE A 125 -11.99 -8.11 -9.88
C PHE A 125 -11.12 -9.20 -10.51
N LYS A 126 -10.10 -8.82 -11.28
CA LYS A 126 -9.16 -9.78 -11.89
C LYS A 126 -8.38 -10.57 -10.84
N ILE A 127 -7.84 -9.90 -9.82
CA ILE A 127 -7.06 -10.54 -8.75
C ILE A 127 -7.92 -11.52 -7.95
N VAL A 128 -9.17 -11.16 -7.64
CA VAL A 128 -10.06 -12.01 -6.85
C VAL A 128 -10.58 -13.20 -7.66
N SER A 129 -10.87 -13.01 -8.94
CA SER A 129 -11.51 -14.04 -9.77
C SER A 129 -10.57 -14.80 -10.69
N ASN A 130 -9.30 -14.39 -10.81
CA ASN A 130 -8.34 -14.87 -11.81
C ASN A 130 -8.88 -14.82 -13.25
N THR A 131 -9.92 -14.05 -13.55
CA THR A 131 -10.53 -14.05 -14.89
C THR A 131 -9.60 -13.52 -15.97
N TYR A 132 -8.64 -12.67 -15.61
CA TYR A 132 -7.61 -12.15 -16.51
C TYR A 132 -6.31 -11.91 -15.75
N ILE A 133 -5.21 -11.80 -16.50
CA ILE A 133 -3.92 -11.36 -15.96
C ILE A 133 -4.06 -9.92 -15.43
N PRO A 134 -3.69 -9.65 -14.16
CA PRO A 134 -3.70 -8.31 -13.60
C PRO A 134 -2.72 -7.36 -14.30
N LEU A 135 -2.98 -6.06 -14.18
CA LEU A 135 -2.08 -5.00 -14.63
C LEU A 135 -0.71 -5.16 -13.96
N ASN A 136 0.34 -5.08 -14.78
CA ASN A 136 1.72 -5.16 -14.29
C ASN A 136 2.16 -3.78 -13.74
N ASN A 137 1.98 -3.60 -12.43
CA ASN A 137 2.46 -2.49 -11.60
C ASN A 137 1.76 -1.13 -11.78
N TYR A 138 2.03 -0.38 -12.87
CA TYR A 138 1.67 1.05 -12.92
C TYR A 138 0.82 1.44 -14.15
N LEU A 139 -0.12 2.35 -13.92
CA LEU A 139 -0.93 3.01 -14.96
C LEU A 139 -0.89 4.53 -14.73
N VAL A 140 -0.45 5.27 -15.74
CA VAL A 140 -0.55 6.73 -15.81
C VAL A 140 -1.74 7.10 -16.68
N PHE A 141 -2.55 8.05 -16.22
CA PHE A 141 -3.67 8.61 -16.96
C PHE A 141 -3.55 10.14 -17.01
N ASN A 142 -3.61 10.71 -18.21
CA ASN A 142 -3.53 12.15 -18.45
C ASN A 142 -4.63 12.58 -19.44
N ILE A 143 -5.25 13.73 -19.16
CA ILE A 143 -6.34 14.32 -19.94
C ILE A 143 -6.11 15.78 -20.34
N VAL A 144 -4.88 16.30 -20.16
CA VAL A 144 -4.55 17.70 -20.47
C VAL A 144 -4.55 17.96 -21.98
N ASP A 145 -4.01 17.04 -22.76
CA ASP A 145 -4.01 17.11 -24.23
C ASP A 145 -4.47 15.77 -24.81
N GLY A 146 -5.77 15.68 -25.11
CA GLY A 146 -6.43 14.43 -25.47
C GLY A 146 -6.50 13.43 -24.31
N LEU A 147 -6.73 12.15 -24.63
CA LEU A 147 -6.73 11.05 -23.66
C LEU A 147 -5.44 10.25 -23.82
N TYR A 148 -4.63 10.21 -22.77
CA TYR A 148 -3.36 9.50 -22.76
C TYR A 148 -3.28 8.53 -21.58
N THR A 149 -2.97 7.27 -21.87
CA THR A 149 -2.70 6.23 -20.88
C THR A 149 -1.37 5.55 -21.18
N TYR A 150 -0.56 5.34 -20.15
CA TYR A 150 0.71 4.63 -20.27
C TYR A 150 0.88 3.64 -19.12
N THR A 151 1.30 2.42 -19.44
CA THR A 151 1.56 1.35 -18.46
C THR A 151 3.03 0.97 -18.49
N PHE A 152 3.63 0.82 -17.32
CA PHE A 152 5.03 0.42 -17.21
C PHE A 152 5.26 -0.39 -15.93
N GLU A 153 6.35 -1.15 -15.94
CA GLU A 153 6.83 -1.93 -14.81
C GLU A 153 8.01 -1.20 -14.16
N GLU A 154 7.89 -0.86 -12.87
CA GLU A 154 8.99 -0.32 -12.08
C GLU A 154 9.42 -1.27 -10.95
N ASN A 155 10.72 -1.32 -10.68
CA ASN A 155 11.26 -2.06 -9.54
C ASN A 155 11.20 -1.19 -8.27
N CYS A 156 10.57 -1.71 -7.22
CA CYS A 156 10.36 -0.96 -5.97
C CYS A 156 11.48 -1.21 -4.95
N SER A 157 12.13 -0.15 -4.48
CA SER A 157 13.19 -0.18 -3.44
C SER A 157 12.72 -0.67 -2.07
N ALA A 158 11.41 -0.61 -1.78
CA ALA A 158 10.84 -1.09 -0.52
C ALA A 158 10.42 -2.57 -0.57
N CYS A 159 10.11 -3.09 -1.75
CA CYS A 159 9.68 -4.47 -1.95
C CYS A 159 10.82 -5.39 -2.41
N SER A 160 11.87 -4.82 -3.01
CA SER A 160 13.09 -5.54 -3.29
C SER A 160 13.75 -5.91 -1.96
N GLN A 161 13.81 -7.21 -1.65
CA GLN A 161 14.61 -7.73 -0.52
C GLN A 161 16.12 -7.63 -0.77
N VAL A 162 16.54 -6.79 -1.71
CA VAL A 162 17.93 -6.55 -2.07
C VAL A 162 18.35 -5.28 -1.34
N PRO A 163 19.38 -5.33 -0.49
CA PRO A 163 19.93 -4.15 0.15
C PRO A 163 20.29 -3.08 -0.90
N GLN A 164 20.00 -1.83 -0.60
CA GLN A 164 20.38 -0.73 -1.48
C GLN A 164 21.84 -0.37 -1.27
N ASP A 165 22.63 -0.39 -2.34
CA ASP A 165 24.03 0.00 -2.29
C ASP A 165 24.17 1.51 -2.07
N LEU A 166 24.81 1.88 -0.97
CA LEU A 166 25.14 3.25 -0.63
C LEU A 166 26.65 3.46 -0.68
N GLN A 167 27.10 4.34 -1.57
CA GLN A 167 28.53 4.63 -1.75
C GLN A 167 28.91 5.93 -1.05
N PHE A 168 29.77 5.82 -0.04
CA PHE A 168 30.29 6.97 0.69
C PHE A 168 31.80 6.84 0.91
N PRO A 169 32.56 7.95 0.93
CA PRO A 169 33.95 7.90 1.33
C PRO A 169 34.07 7.55 2.84
N PRO A 170 35.15 6.87 3.29
CA PRO A 170 35.36 6.54 4.71
C PRO A 170 35.40 7.76 5.65
N SER A 171 35.72 8.94 5.09
CA SER A 171 35.77 10.23 5.79
C SER A 171 34.39 10.91 5.89
N ALA A 172 33.36 10.38 5.22
CA ALA A 172 32.02 10.94 5.27
C ALA A 172 31.50 10.94 6.70
N LYS A 173 30.77 12.00 7.05
CA LYS A 173 30.07 12.09 8.33
C LYS A 173 28.72 11.37 8.25
N LEU A 174 28.22 10.91 9.40
CA LEU A 174 26.87 10.36 9.47
C LEU A 174 25.80 11.36 9.04
N GLN A 175 26.06 12.66 9.22
CA GLN A 175 25.22 13.74 8.73
C GLN A 175 25.03 13.69 7.19
N GLU A 176 26.08 13.40 6.43
CA GLU A 176 26.02 13.33 4.95
C GLU A 176 25.15 12.15 4.49
N VAL A 177 25.19 11.03 5.23
CA VAL A 177 24.30 9.88 4.97
C VAL A 177 22.85 10.25 5.23
N LEU A 178 22.57 10.99 6.30
CA LEU A 178 21.23 11.44 6.65
C LEU A 178 20.66 12.41 5.59
N GLU A 179 21.49 13.35 5.14
CA GLU A 179 21.16 14.28 4.06
C GLU A 179 20.89 13.53 2.76
N TYR A 180 21.73 12.56 2.39
CA TYR A 180 21.48 11.72 1.22
C TYR A 180 20.14 10.99 1.29
N LEU A 181 19.81 10.36 2.43
CA LEU A 181 18.52 9.66 2.62
C LEU A 181 17.31 10.60 2.51
N THR A 182 17.50 11.88 2.83
CA THR A 182 16.45 12.92 2.81
C THR A 182 16.30 13.58 1.44
N GLU A 183 17.42 13.89 0.77
CA GLU A 183 17.48 14.65 -0.48
C GLU A 183 17.38 13.77 -1.73
N ASN A 184 17.78 12.50 -1.64
CA ASN A 184 17.74 11.60 -2.79
C ASN A 184 16.28 11.41 -3.27
N ALA A 185 16.06 11.70 -4.56
CA ALA A 185 14.75 11.65 -5.18
C ALA A 185 14.06 10.27 -5.11
N SER A 186 14.83 9.19 -4.99
CA SER A 186 14.33 7.82 -4.87
C SER A 186 13.90 7.44 -3.45
N LEU A 187 14.39 8.15 -2.42
CA LEU A 187 14.16 7.80 -1.01
C LEU A 187 13.28 8.82 -0.27
N GLN A 188 13.55 10.12 -0.45
CA GLN A 188 12.78 11.24 0.12
C GLN A 188 12.27 11.00 1.56
N MET A 189 13.13 10.44 2.41
CA MET A 189 12.77 10.11 3.79
C MET A 189 12.56 11.39 4.60
N LYS A 190 11.63 11.38 5.54
CA LYS A 190 11.32 12.59 6.34
C LYS A 190 12.16 12.72 7.59
N SER A 191 12.33 11.62 8.31
CA SER A 191 13.01 11.56 9.59
C SER A 191 13.71 10.20 9.73
N PRO A 192 14.70 9.91 8.86
CA PRO A 192 15.34 8.61 8.84
C PRO A 192 16.07 8.32 10.16
N SER A 193 15.91 7.10 10.63
CA SER A 193 16.62 6.55 11.79
C SER A 193 17.53 5.44 11.33
N ILE A 194 18.78 5.48 11.78
CA ILE A 194 19.85 4.61 11.29
C ILE A 194 20.33 3.73 12.44
N THR A 195 20.28 2.42 12.21
CA THR A 195 20.77 1.41 13.15
C THR A 195 21.74 0.48 12.42
N ALA A 196 22.75 0.01 13.15
CA ALA A 196 23.77 -0.90 12.61
C ALA A 196 24.06 -2.00 13.62
N THR A 197 24.43 -3.18 13.13
CA THR A 197 24.90 -4.27 13.98
C THR A 197 26.42 -4.20 14.07
N LEU A 198 26.94 -3.76 15.22
CA LEU A 198 28.38 -3.63 15.49
C LEU A 198 28.79 -4.66 16.52
N GLU A 199 29.81 -5.46 16.23
CA GLU A 199 30.34 -6.50 17.15
C GLU A 199 29.25 -7.42 17.73
N GLY A 200 28.25 -7.77 16.91
CA GLY A 200 27.12 -8.62 17.32
C GLY A 200 26.06 -7.95 18.19
N LYS A 201 26.14 -6.63 18.41
CA LYS A 201 25.13 -5.83 19.13
C LYS A 201 24.49 -4.80 18.21
N HIS A 202 23.16 -4.69 18.28
CA HIS A 202 22.45 -3.61 17.60
C HIS A 202 22.75 -2.28 18.29
N LYS A 203 23.34 -1.36 17.53
CA LYS A 203 23.67 0.00 17.98
C LYS A 203 22.89 1.00 17.15
N THR A 204 22.14 1.86 17.85
CA THR A 204 21.49 3.01 17.23
C THR A 204 22.54 4.07 16.92
N LEU A 205 22.72 4.39 15.64
CA LEU A 205 23.64 5.44 15.20
C LEU A 205 22.98 6.81 15.36
N TYR A 206 21.73 6.93 14.92
CA TYR A 206 20.92 8.13 15.02
C TYR A 206 19.43 7.82 15.03
N LEU A 207 18.66 8.46 15.92
CA LEU A 207 17.21 8.32 16.02
C LEU A 207 16.58 9.65 16.46
N GLN A 208 15.72 10.24 15.62
CA GLN A 208 15.07 11.52 15.90
C GLN A 208 13.69 11.39 16.57
N THR A 209 13.06 10.21 16.52
CA THR A 209 11.68 10.01 16.99
C THR A 209 11.54 10.07 18.52
N VAL A 210 12.59 9.78 19.27
CA VAL A 210 12.59 9.74 20.74
C VAL A 210 13.62 10.72 21.28
N ALA A 211 13.18 11.81 21.89
CA ALA A 211 14.03 12.92 22.34
C ALA A 211 15.21 12.48 23.23
N SER A 212 14.99 11.54 24.15
CA SER A 212 16.05 11.02 25.03
C SER A 212 17.14 10.23 24.29
N ILE A 213 16.79 9.59 23.17
CA ILE A 213 17.75 8.85 22.33
C ILE A 213 18.40 9.80 21.33
N GLU A 214 17.66 10.80 20.84
CA GLU A 214 18.17 11.84 19.97
C GLU A 214 19.30 12.60 20.65
N GLU A 215 19.10 13.09 21.89
CA GLU A 215 20.14 13.80 22.64
C GLU A 215 21.42 12.97 22.81
N ARG A 216 21.28 11.65 22.99
CA ARG A 216 22.40 10.72 23.15
C ARG A 216 23.10 10.38 21.85
N THR A 217 22.39 10.41 20.72
CA THR A 217 22.90 9.98 19.41
C THR A 217 23.29 11.16 18.51
N ARG A 218 22.81 12.37 18.79
CA ARG A 218 23.19 13.62 18.11
C ARG A 218 24.70 13.84 18.01
N PRO A 219 25.53 13.53 19.03
CA PRO A 219 26.99 13.66 18.90
C PRO A 219 27.61 12.75 17.83
N ASN A 220 26.91 11.69 17.39
CA ASN A 220 27.38 10.80 16.33
C ASN A 220 27.25 11.42 14.92
N LEU A 221 26.41 12.45 14.74
CA LEU A 221 26.23 13.10 13.45
C LEU A 221 27.52 13.74 12.93
N CYS A 222 28.34 14.26 13.85
CA CYS A 222 29.61 14.90 13.50
C CYS A 222 30.77 13.90 13.34
N LYS A 223 30.57 12.63 13.70
CA LYS A 223 31.59 11.57 13.61
C LYS A 223 31.63 10.99 12.20
N THR A 224 32.80 10.53 11.81
CA THR A 224 32.97 9.83 10.52
C THR A 224 32.47 8.39 10.59
N LEU A 225 32.10 7.81 9.44
CA LEU A 225 31.68 6.40 9.37
C LEU A 225 32.74 5.46 9.98
N LYS A 226 34.02 5.77 9.77
CA LYS A 226 35.15 5.04 10.35
C LYS A 226 35.22 5.15 11.89
N GLU A 227 34.97 6.34 12.45
CA GLU A 227 34.92 6.55 13.91
C GLU A 227 33.74 5.85 14.57
N LEU A 228 32.66 5.66 13.81
CA LEU A 228 31.47 4.93 14.27
C LEU A 228 31.66 3.40 14.24
N GLY A 229 32.76 2.93 13.64
CA GLY A 229 33.10 1.52 13.54
C GLY A 229 32.44 0.80 12.37
N LEU A 230 31.95 1.54 11.37
CA LEU A 230 31.36 0.94 10.18
C LEU A 230 32.45 0.42 9.24
N SER A 231 32.33 -0.83 8.82
CA SER A 231 33.19 -1.46 7.82
C SER A 231 32.55 -1.43 6.42
N ASP A 232 33.39 -1.64 5.40
CA ASP A 232 32.95 -1.84 4.03
C ASP A 232 32.04 -3.08 3.92
N GLY A 233 30.92 -2.97 3.21
CA GLY A 233 29.90 -4.02 3.09
C GLY A 233 29.01 -4.20 4.33
N GLN A 234 28.97 -3.22 5.23
CA GLN A 234 28.14 -3.33 6.44
C GLN A 234 26.68 -2.94 6.16
N GLU A 235 25.77 -3.79 6.62
CA GLU A 235 24.32 -3.53 6.55
C GLU A 235 23.89 -2.49 7.59
N LEU A 236 23.22 -1.46 7.08
CA LEU A 236 22.46 -0.48 7.84
C LEU A 236 20.97 -0.77 7.72
N ALA A 237 20.29 -0.79 8.87
CA ALA A 237 18.84 -0.80 8.92
C ALA A 237 18.35 0.63 9.11
N VAL A 238 17.66 1.15 8.09
CA VAL A 238 17.10 2.49 8.07
C VAL A 238 15.59 2.41 8.22
N ALA A 239 15.05 2.99 9.29
CA ALA A 239 13.61 3.08 9.52
C ALA A 239 13.15 4.54 9.44
N ASP A 240 12.03 4.80 8.77
CA ASP A 240 11.46 6.14 8.66
C ASP A 240 9.93 6.08 8.79
N VAL A 241 9.32 7.23 9.04
CA VAL A 241 7.85 7.38 9.05
C VAL A 241 7.23 7.15 7.66
N THR A 242 8.01 7.24 6.59
CA THR A 242 7.57 6.90 5.22
C THR A 242 7.40 5.40 5.00
N THR A 243 8.18 4.56 5.69
CA THR A 243 8.16 3.09 5.58
C THR A 243 8.01 2.40 6.96
N PRO A 244 6.86 2.57 7.65
CA PRO A 244 6.70 2.16 9.06
C PRO A 244 6.74 0.65 9.30
N HIS A 245 6.56 -0.18 8.28
CA HIS A 245 6.44 -1.64 8.41
C HIS A 245 7.59 -2.43 7.76
N CYS A 246 8.51 -1.76 7.07
CA CYS A 246 9.67 -2.42 6.44
C CYS A 246 10.86 -1.45 6.51
N PRO A 247 11.82 -1.65 7.43
CA PRO A 247 13.04 -0.86 7.41
C PRO A 247 13.80 -1.15 6.11
N LEU A 248 14.27 -0.10 5.46
CA LEU A 248 15.14 -0.22 4.30
C LEU A 248 16.46 -0.85 4.77
N GLN A 249 16.85 -1.95 4.13
CA GLN A 249 18.19 -2.50 4.26
C GLN A 249 19.08 -1.80 3.25
N ALA A 250 20.17 -1.21 3.73
CA ALA A 250 21.15 -0.54 2.90
C ALA A 250 22.54 -1.11 3.21
N GLU A 251 23.32 -1.40 2.17
CA GLU A 251 24.70 -1.85 2.33
C GLU A 251 25.63 -0.68 2.07
N THR A 252 26.48 -0.33 3.03
CA THR A 252 27.46 0.74 2.84
C THR A 252 28.72 0.22 2.20
N HIS A 253 29.00 0.67 0.98
CA HIS A 253 30.27 0.45 0.31
C HIS A 253 31.16 1.68 0.54
N LEU A 254 32.23 1.48 1.29
CA LEU A 254 33.23 2.49 1.56
C LEU A 254 34.20 2.53 0.38
N LEU A 255 34.08 3.56 -0.46
CA LEU A 255 34.96 3.73 -1.62
C LEU A 255 36.43 3.70 -1.16
N LYS A 256 37.19 2.72 -1.67
CA LYS A 256 38.64 2.65 -1.46
C LYS A 256 39.26 3.88 -2.13
N GLY A 257 39.66 4.86 -1.32
CA GLY A 257 40.48 5.98 -1.74
C GLY A 257 41.88 5.54 -2.16
#